data_AF-A0A9Q1FU31-F1
#
_entry.id   AF-A0A9Q1FU31-F1
#
_cell.length_a   1.000
_cell.length_b   1.000
_cell.length_c   1.000
_cell.angle_alpha   90.00
_cell.angle_beta   90.00
_cell.angle_gamma   90.00
#
_symmetry.space_group_name_H-M   'P 1'
#
loop_
_entity.id
_entity.type
_entity.pdbx_description
1 polymer ?
#
loop_
_entity_poly.entity_id
_entity_poly.type
_entity_poly.pdbx_seq_one_letter_code
_entity_poly.pdbx_strand_id
1 'polypeptide(L)'
;MCVEGLTDVFIGAANRAIPVRRGKGVRRAVPWWTDECSEAVRARNQAFRALRVSMTQQAVLEYQRLRAMVRRTIKRTKRAAWRRLCSTFGRETCMNDVWRIVKKMRGCGGMRRVPVLVDGDLVARTDGEKANMLAKTLSGEAGGVRLSAECLRQRREVLEERRDLGHKKMMVLRIRRRVVWG
;
A
#
# COMPACT_ATOMS: atom_id res chain seq x y z
N MET A 1 -45.05 -7.97 -4.62
CA MET A 1 -45.06 -6.84 -5.57
C MET A 1 -44.83 -5.48 -4.92
N CYS A 2 -45.28 -5.21 -3.69
CA CYS A 2 -45.12 -3.87 -3.07
C CYS A 2 -43.72 -3.55 -2.50
N VAL A 3 -42.93 -4.56 -2.13
CA VAL A 3 -41.59 -4.37 -1.55
C VAL A 3 -40.57 -3.88 -2.59
N GLU A 4 -40.67 -4.31 -3.85
CA GLU A 4 -39.73 -3.91 -4.90
C GLU A 4 -39.92 -2.45 -5.32
N GLY A 5 -41.17 -1.98 -5.41
CA GLY A 5 -41.45 -0.58 -5.74
C GLY A 5 -40.95 0.40 -4.68
N LEU A 6 -40.97 0.01 -3.41
CA LEU A 6 -40.44 0.84 -2.32
C LEU A 6 -38.91 0.95 -2.40
N THR A 7 -38.21 -0.16 -2.65
CA THR A 7 -36.76 -0.17 -2.80
C THR A 7 -36.29 0.67 -3.99
N ASP A 8 -37.05 0.69 -5.09
CA ASP A 8 -36.73 1.51 -6.26
C ASP A 8 -36.86 3.00 -5.97
N VAL A 9 -37.85 3.40 -5.18
CA VAL A 9 -38.01 4.80 -4.75
C VAL A 9 -36.84 5.25 -3.87
N PHE A 10 -36.41 4.41 -2.92
CA PHE A 10 -35.25 4.69 -2.07
C PHE A 10 -33.94 4.75 -2.87
N ILE A 11 -33.71 3.80 -3.77
CA ILE A 11 -32.52 3.78 -4.64
C ILE A 11 -32.52 5.00 -5.57
N GLY A 12 -33.69 5.34 -6.14
CA GLY A 12 -33.85 6.52 -7.00
C GLY A 12 -33.59 7.83 -6.28
N ALA A 13 -34.09 7.99 -5.05
CA ALA A 13 -33.81 9.16 -4.21
C ALA A 13 -32.33 9.24 -3.82
N ALA A 14 -31.73 8.10 -3.42
CA ALA A 14 -30.33 8.02 -3.06
C ALA A 14 -29.40 8.39 -4.24
N ASN A 15 -29.67 7.88 -5.44
CA ASN A 15 -28.88 8.19 -6.64
C ASN A 15 -28.97 9.67 -7.06
N ARG A 16 -30.09 10.35 -6.79
CA ARG A 16 -30.25 11.79 -7.04
C ARG A 16 -29.58 12.67 -5.99
N ALA A 17 -29.66 12.27 -4.72
CA ALA A 17 -29.12 13.04 -3.60
C ALA A 17 -27.62 12.84 -3.41
N ILE A 18 -27.10 11.64 -3.72
CA ILE A 18 -25.71 11.26 -3.47
C ILE A 18 -24.98 11.15 -4.82
N PRO A 19 -24.09 12.10 -5.16
CA PRO A 19 -23.30 12.00 -6.38
C PRO A 19 -22.37 10.78 -6.31
N VAL A 20 -22.61 9.81 -7.18
CA VAL A 20 -21.78 8.59 -7.29
C VAL A 20 -20.41 8.97 -7.83
N ARG A 21 -19.43 9.16 -6.94
CA ARG A 21 -18.04 9.31 -7.36
C ARG A 21 -17.50 7.96 -7.77
N ARG A 22 -17.18 7.79 -9.06
CA ARG A 22 -16.33 6.67 -9.49
C ARG A 22 -15.00 6.81 -8.76
N GLY A 23 -14.67 5.83 -7.92
CA GLY A 23 -13.38 5.80 -7.25
C GLY A 23 -12.27 5.95 -8.29
N LYS A 24 -11.29 6.84 -8.06
CA LYS A 24 -10.11 6.92 -8.92
C LYS A 24 -9.50 5.52 -8.95
N GLY A 25 -9.47 4.90 -10.13
CA GLY A 25 -8.93 3.55 -10.29
C GLY A 25 -7.58 3.44 -9.59
N VAL A 26 -7.39 2.39 -8.79
CA VAL A 26 -6.13 2.16 -8.08
C VAL A 26 -5.05 1.98 -9.14
N ARG A 27 -4.27 3.04 -9.38
CA ARG A 27 -3.10 2.95 -10.26
C ARG A 27 -2.15 1.94 -9.63
N ARG A 28 -1.95 0.80 -10.30
CA ARG A 28 -0.99 -0.20 -9.86
C ARG A 28 0.37 0.49 -9.77
N ALA A 29 1.02 0.40 -8.61
CA ALA A 29 2.26 1.12 -8.31
C ALA A 29 3.40 0.79 -9.30
N VAL A 30 3.30 -0.36 -9.97
CA VAL A 30 4.28 -0.89 -10.91
C VAL A 30 3.59 -1.46 -12.16
N PRO A 31 4.13 -1.21 -13.37
CA PRO A 31 3.51 -1.64 -14.63
C PRO A 31 3.41 -3.15 -14.85
N TRP A 32 4.24 -3.95 -14.18
CA TRP A 32 4.28 -5.41 -14.32
C TRP A 32 3.32 -6.17 -13.39
N TRP A 33 2.54 -5.45 -12.58
CA TRP A 33 1.66 -6.08 -11.59
C TRP A 33 0.35 -6.56 -12.24
N THR A 34 0.15 -7.88 -12.25
CA THR A 34 -1.04 -8.55 -12.80
C THR A 34 -1.99 -9.00 -11.69
N ASP A 35 -3.21 -9.39 -12.04
CA ASP A 35 -4.18 -9.92 -11.07
C ASP A 35 -3.69 -11.22 -10.42
N GLU A 36 -2.99 -12.05 -11.20
CA GLU A 36 -2.31 -13.24 -10.68
C GLU A 36 -1.31 -12.91 -9.56
N CYS A 37 -0.59 -11.78 -9.65
CA CYS A 37 0.29 -11.32 -8.56
C CYS A 37 -0.53 -10.94 -7.31
N SER A 38 -1.66 -10.26 -7.50
CA SER A 38 -2.56 -9.88 -6.40
C SER A 38 -3.13 -11.11 -5.69
N GLU A 39 -3.60 -12.09 -6.45
CA GLU A 39 -4.17 -13.34 -5.94
C GLU A 39 -3.13 -14.15 -5.18
N ALA A 40 -1.94 -14.36 -5.75
CA ALA A 40 -0.86 -15.08 -5.08
C ALA A 40 -0.46 -14.41 -3.76
N VAL A 41 -0.37 -13.07 -3.75
CA VAL A 41 -0.06 -12.31 -2.52
C VAL A 41 -1.19 -12.40 -1.51
N ARG A 42 -2.45 -12.36 -1.95
CA ARG A 42 -3.63 -12.53 -1.10
C ARG A 42 -3.65 -13.91 -0.44
N ALA A 43 -3.42 -14.98 -1.21
CA ALA A 43 -3.31 -16.34 -0.70
C ALA A 43 -2.19 -16.47 0.36
N ARG A 44 -0.99 -15.95 0.06
CA ARG A 44 0.12 -15.91 1.03
C ARG A 44 -0.24 -15.16 2.30
N ASN A 45 -0.93 -14.02 2.18
CA ASN A 45 -1.35 -13.23 3.34
C ASN A 45 -2.40 -13.96 4.18
N GLN A 46 -3.34 -14.68 3.53
CA GLN A 46 -4.31 -15.51 4.22
C GLN A 46 -3.64 -16.64 5.00
N ALA A 47 -2.70 -17.35 4.38
CA ALA A 47 -1.91 -18.38 5.07
C ALA A 47 -1.06 -17.79 6.21
N PHE A 48 -0.53 -16.57 6.05
CA PHE A 48 0.17 -15.90 7.14
C PHE A 48 -0.76 -15.56 8.31
N ARG A 49 -2.01 -15.16 8.05
CA ARG A 49 -3.02 -14.94 9.09
C ARG A 49 -3.37 -16.24 9.80
N ALA A 50 -3.61 -17.32 9.05
CA ALA A 50 -3.88 -18.64 9.61
C ALA A 50 -2.71 -19.16 10.47
N LEU A 51 -1.47 -18.97 10.01
CA LEU A 51 -0.26 -19.27 10.77
C LEU A 51 -0.18 -18.48 12.07
N ARG A 52 -0.53 -17.18 12.06
CA ARG A 52 -0.53 -16.35 13.27
C ARG A 52 -1.53 -16.78 14.34
N VAL A 53 -2.62 -17.43 13.95
CA VAL A 53 -3.66 -17.90 14.88
C VAL A 53 -3.34 -19.29 15.39
N SER A 54 -3.01 -20.22 14.49
CA SER A 54 -2.88 -21.65 14.81
C SER A 54 -1.47 -22.08 15.25
N MET A 55 -0.41 -21.41 14.77
CA MET A 55 1.00 -21.75 15.02
C MET A 55 1.38 -23.23 14.77
N THR A 56 0.64 -23.94 13.91
CA THR A 56 0.91 -25.36 13.61
C THR A 56 2.00 -25.53 12.55
N GLN A 57 2.68 -26.69 12.56
CA GLN A 57 3.70 -27.02 11.56
C GLN A 57 3.13 -27.05 10.13
N GLN A 58 1.92 -27.56 9.95
CA GLN A 58 1.23 -27.57 8.65
C GLN A 58 1.00 -26.15 8.13
N ALA A 59 0.57 -25.21 9.00
CA ALA A 59 0.39 -23.81 8.62
C ALA A 59 1.73 -23.13 8.24
N VAL A 60 2.84 -23.53 8.88
CA VAL A 60 4.19 -23.05 8.51
C VAL A 60 4.57 -23.54 7.10
N LEU A 61 4.37 -24.82 6.82
CA LEU A 61 4.69 -25.41 5.51
C LEU A 61 3.88 -24.76 4.39
N GLU A 62 2.57 -24.58 4.60
CA GLU A 62 1.70 -23.96 3.62
C GLU A 62 2.08 -22.49 3.36
N TYR A 63 2.38 -21.73 4.43
CA TYR A 63 2.90 -20.36 4.26
C TYR A 63 4.21 -20.33 3.47
N GLN A 64 5.13 -21.26 3.70
CA GLN A 64 6.39 -21.35 2.95
C GLN A 64 6.17 -21.69 1.47
N ARG A 65 5.26 -22.62 1.18
CA ARG A 65 4.83 -22.98 -0.17
C ARG A 65 4.26 -21.77 -0.91
N LEU A 66 3.30 -21.08 -0.32
CA LEU A 66 2.68 -19.89 -0.92
C LEU A 66 3.67 -18.73 -1.06
N ARG A 67 4.60 -18.57 -0.11
CA ARG A 67 5.71 -17.61 -0.24
C ARG A 67 6.62 -17.94 -1.42
N ALA A 68 6.91 -19.21 -1.67
CA ALA A 68 7.67 -19.63 -2.84
C ALA A 68 6.90 -19.37 -4.14
N MET A 69 5.60 -19.67 -4.16
CA MET A 69 4.70 -19.39 -5.29
C MET A 69 4.68 -17.91 -5.65
N VAL A 70 4.45 -17.02 -4.67
CA VAL A 70 4.50 -15.57 -4.87
C VAL A 70 5.81 -15.13 -5.50
N ARG A 71 6.96 -15.61 -5.00
CA ARG A 71 8.27 -15.27 -5.57
C ARG A 71 8.40 -15.71 -7.03
N ARG A 72 7.95 -16.92 -7.35
CA ARG A 72 7.96 -17.45 -8.73
C ARG A 72 7.08 -16.61 -9.65
N THR A 73 5.84 -16.34 -9.25
CA THR A 73 4.88 -15.53 -10.01
C THR A 73 5.43 -14.13 -10.28
N ILE A 74 5.90 -13.43 -9.23
CA ILE A 74 6.50 -12.09 -9.39
C ILE A 74 7.74 -12.11 -10.29
N LYS A 75 8.62 -13.12 -10.15
CA LYS A 75 9.81 -13.23 -11.02
C LYS A 75 9.43 -13.50 -12.47
N ARG A 76 8.37 -14.27 -12.72
CA ARG A 76 7.86 -14.54 -14.08
C ARG A 76 7.23 -13.29 -14.69
N THR A 77 6.32 -12.63 -13.98
CA THR A 77 5.59 -11.45 -14.46
C THR A 77 6.53 -10.27 -14.72
N LYS A 78 7.49 -10.01 -13.81
CA LYS A 78 8.55 -9.02 -14.04
C LYS A 78 9.34 -9.28 -15.32
N ARG A 79 9.78 -10.53 -15.54
CA ARG A 79 10.55 -10.90 -16.74
C ARG A 79 9.73 -10.74 -18.01
N ALA A 80 8.47 -11.18 -17.99
CA ALA A 80 7.57 -11.04 -19.14
C ALA A 80 7.33 -9.55 -19.48
N ALA A 81 7.03 -8.74 -18.47
CA ALA A 81 6.82 -7.30 -18.65
C ALA A 81 8.09 -6.58 -19.11
N TRP A 82 9.27 -6.96 -18.60
CA TRP A 82 10.55 -6.41 -19.05
C TRP A 82 10.81 -6.74 -20.53
N ARG A 83 10.61 -8.00 -20.94
CA ARG A 83 10.74 -8.41 -22.35
C ARG A 83 9.78 -7.63 -23.26
N ARG A 84 8.52 -7.50 -22.85
CA ARG A 84 7.53 -6.72 -23.59
C ARG A 84 7.97 -5.26 -23.75
N LEU A 85 8.45 -4.66 -22.67
CA LEU A 85 8.96 -3.29 -22.68
C LEU A 85 10.18 -3.12 -23.59
N CYS A 86 11.16 -4.02 -23.51
CA CYS A 86 12.35 -3.99 -24.35
C CYS A 86 12.00 -4.04 -25.84
N SER A 87 10.93 -4.78 -26.19
CA SER A 87 10.44 -4.88 -27.57
C SER A 87 9.82 -3.58 -28.09
N THR A 88 9.48 -2.64 -27.20
CA THR A 88 8.89 -1.33 -27.56
C THR A 88 9.96 -0.26 -27.78
N PHE A 89 11.22 -0.48 -27.40
CA PHE A 89 12.27 0.51 -27.61
C PHE A 89 12.68 0.57 -29.08
N GLY A 90 12.43 1.71 -29.72
CA GLY A 90 12.88 2.03 -31.08
C GLY A 90 13.99 3.09 -31.08
N ARG A 91 14.46 3.43 -32.29
CA ARG A 91 15.55 4.42 -32.54
C ARG A 91 15.21 5.84 -32.04
N GLU A 92 13.93 6.15 -31.89
CA GLU A 92 13.42 7.46 -31.42
C GLU A 92 13.27 7.56 -29.89
N THR A 93 13.54 6.48 -29.15
CA THR A 93 13.33 6.50 -27.68
C THR A 93 14.45 7.29 -27.01
N CYS A 94 14.13 8.41 -26.36
CA CYS A 94 15.16 9.16 -25.64
C CYS A 94 15.60 8.43 -24.35
N MET A 95 16.88 8.54 -24.01
CA MET A 95 17.47 7.89 -22.83
C MET A 95 16.73 8.24 -21.52
N ASN A 96 16.25 9.49 -21.40
CA ASN A 96 15.49 9.95 -20.25
C ASN A 96 14.15 9.21 -20.08
N ASP A 97 13.47 8.89 -21.18
CA ASP A 97 12.23 8.11 -21.15
C ASP A 97 12.49 6.69 -20.68
N VAL A 98 13.56 6.06 -21.18
CA VAL A 98 13.99 4.71 -20.77
C VAL A 98 14.24 4.68 -19.26
N TRP A 99 15.03 5.62 -18.72
CA TRP A 99 15.28 5.72 -17.28
C TRP A 99 14.01 5.97 -16.46
N ARG A 100 13.08 6.79 -16.97
CA ARG A 100 11.79 7.03 -16.31
C ARG A 100 10.97 5.75 -16.23
N ILE A 101 10.96 4.95 -17.30
CA ILE A 101 10.25 3.67 -17.32
C ILE A 101 10.93 2.66 -16.40
N VAL A 102 12.27 2.58 -16.39
CA VAL A 102 13.02 1.71 -15.47
C VAL A 102 12.71 2.05 -14.01
N LYS A 103 12.67 3.34 -13.65
CA LYS A 103 12.28 3.78 -12.30
C LYS A 103 10.84 3.36 -11.95
N LYS A 104 9.90 3.51 -12.88
CA LYS A 104 8.52 3.02 -12.73
C LYS A 104 8.47 1.50 -12.56
N MET A 105 9.26 0.75 -13.32
CA MET A 105 9.36 -0.71 -13.23
C MET A 105 9.94 -1.19 -11.90
N ARG A 106 10.86 -0.43 -11.30
CA ARG A 106 11.38 -0.73 -9.95
C ARG A 106 10.39 -0.40 -8.83
N GLY A 107 9.35 0.37 -9.11
CA GLY A 107 8.47 0.95 -8.09
C GLY A 107 9.08 2.16 -7.39
N CYS A 108 10.21 2.66 -7.89
CA CYS A 108 10.80 3.94 -7.49
C CYS A 108 10.07 5.09 -8.18
N GLY A 109 8.74 5.08 -8.11
CA GLY A 109 7.93 6.20 -8.57
C GLY A 109 8.25 7.43 -7.73
N GLY A 110 8.43 8.58 -8.38
CA GLY A 110 8.62 9.84 -7.67
C GLY A 110 7.48 10.05 -6.67
N MET A 111 7.84 10.58 -5.48
CA MET A 111 6.86 11.03 -4.50
C MET A 111 5.87 11.95 -5.21
N ARG A 112 4.56 11.73 -5.01
CA ARG A 112 3.57 12.67 -5.54
C ARG A 112 3.83 14.01 -4.85
N ARG A 113 4.05 15.06 -5.63
CA ARG A 113 4.12 16.41 -5.08
C ARG A 113 2.78 16.70 -4.40
N VAL A 114 2.84 17.14 -3.14
CA VAL A 114 1.66 17.66 -2.46
C VAL A 114 1.18 18.85 -3.29
N PRO A 115 -0.11 18.89 -3.68
CA PRO A 115 -0.65 20.03 -4.42
C PRO A 115 -0.46 21.32 -3.63
N VAL A 116 -0.60 22.46 -4.30
CA VAL A 116 -0.63 23.77 -3.62
C VAL A 116 -1.82 23.76 -2.65
N LEU A 117 -1.56 24.13 -1.39
CA LEU A 117 -2.61 24.24 -0.37
C LEU A 117 -3.03 25.70 -0.24
N VAL A 118 -4.32 25.92 -0.02
CA VAL A 118 -4.92 27.26 0.13
C VAL A 118 -5.79 27.26 1.38
N ASP A 119 -5.56 28.21 2.28
CA ASP A 119 -6.33 28.45 3.51
C ASP A 119 -6.64 29.95 3.61
N GLY A 120 -7.83 30.35 3.16
CA GLY A 120 -8.17 31.76 2.94
C GLY A 120 -7.20 32.42 1.95
N ASP A 121 -6.53 33.49 2.38
CA ASP A 121 -5.53 34.22 1.59
C ASP A 121 -4.13 33.58 1.60
N LEU A 122 -3.88 32.59 2.47
CA LEU A 122 -2.59 31.92 2.53
C LEU A 122 -2.48 30.83 1.47
N VAL A 123 -1.47 30.94 0.61
CA VAL A 123 -1.15 29.96 -0.45
C VAL A 123 0.19 29.31 -0.14
N ALA A 124 0.18 28.01 0.19
CA ALA A 124 1.38 27.24 0.49
C ALA A 124 1.89 26.49 -0.76
N ARG A 125 3.06 26.91 -1.26
CA ARG A 125 3.71 26.34 -2.44
C ARG A 125 4.89 25.45 -2.09
N THR A 126 5.68 25.84 -1.08
CA THR A 126 6.84 25.07 -0.61
C THR A 126 6.41 23.96 0.34
N ASP A 127 7.24 22.92 0.48
CA ASP A 127 6.91 21.79 1.35
C ASP A 127 6.88 22.21 2.84
N GLY A 128 7.69 23.20 3.23
CA GLY A 128 7.67 23.79 4.58
C GLY A 128 6.39 24.57 4.86
N GLU A 129 5.97 25.45 3.94
CA GLU A 129 4.69 26.18 4.07
C GLU A 129 3.50 25.21 4.16
N LYS A 130 3.51 24.15 3.34
CA LYS A 130 2.45 23.13 3.38
C LYS A 130 2.41 22.41 4.72
N ALA A 131 3.57 22.04 5.27
CA ALA A 131 3.66 21.39 6.57
C ALA A 131 3.11 22.30 7.68
N ASN A 132 3.46 23.59 7.66
CA ASN A 132 3.00 24.56 8.65
C ASN A 132 1.49 24.81 8.54
N MET A 133 0.94 24.91 7.33
CA MET A 133 -0.50 25.07 7.10
C MET A 133 -1.30 23.86 7.61
N LEU A 134 -0.79 22.65 7.38
CA LEU A 134 -1.38 21.42 7.94
C LEU A 134 -1.29 21.40 9.48
N ALA A 135 -0.16 21.82 10.06
CA ALA A 135 0.00 21.88 11.51
C ALA A 135 -0.98 22.87 12.17
N LYS A 136 -1.19 24.04 11.55
CA LYS A 136 -2.14 25.05 12.02
C LYS A 136 -3.57 24.53 12.01
N THR A 137 -4.03 24.00 10.88
CA THR A 137 -5.40 23.46 10.72
C THR A 137 -5.67 22.32 11.71
N LEU A 138 -4.75 21.35 11.79
CA LEU A 138 -4.89 20.22 12.71
C LEU A 138 -4.81 20.61 14.18
N SER A 139 -4.03 21.64 14.56
CA SER A 139 -3.98 22.10 15.95
C SER A 139 -5.27 22.80 16.38
N GLY A 140 -5.91 23.53 15.46
CA GLY A 140 -7.23 24.13 15.68
C GLY A 140 -8.33 23.08 15.90
N GLU A 141 -8.33 22.00 15.12
CA GLU A 141 -9.30 20.91 15.26
C GLU A 141 -8.99 19.96 16.43
N ALA A 142 -7.71 19.70 16.71
CA ALA A 142 -7.27 18.82 17.80
C ALA A 142 -7.52 19.40 19.20
N GLY A 143 -7.88 20.68 19.31
CA GLY A 143 -8.35 21.29 20.56
C GLY A 143 -9.56 20.57 21.17
N GLY A 144 -10.35 19.85 20.37
CA GLY A 144 -11.52 19.06 20.82
C GLY A 144 -11.22 17.60 21.20
N VAL A 145 -10.11 17.02 20.73
CA VAL A 145 -9.74 15.63 21.03
C VAL A 145 -8.42 15.62 21.78
N ARG A 146 -8.49 15.96 23.07
CA ARG A 146 -7.39 15.72 23.99
C ARG A 146 -7.22 14.20 24.09
N LEU A 147 -6.25 13.63 23.35
CA LEU A 147 -5.89 12.22 23.50
C LEU A 147 -5.64 11.98 24.98
N SER A 148 -6.41 11.09 25.60
CA SER A 148 -6.25 10.80 27.02
C SER A 148 -4.79 10.42 27.30
N ALA A 149 -4.29 10.78 28.49
CA ALA A 149 -2.93 10.43 28.88
C ALA A 149 -2.66 8.91 28.74
N GLU A 150 -3.71 8.12 28.90
CA GLU A 150 -3.71 6.67 28.67
C GLU A 150 -3.53 6.28 27.20
N CYS A 151 -4.25 6.92 26.27
CA CYS A 151 -4.10 6.67 24.84
C CYS A 151 -2.68 6.98 24.34
N LEU A 152 -2.05 8.03 24.88
CA LEU A 152 -0.66 8.37 24.58
C LEU A 152 0.35 7.35 25.16
N ARG A 153 0.07 6.79 26.35
CA ARG A 153 0.88 5.71 26.93
C ARG A 153 0.78 4.43 26.11
N GLN A 154 -0.43 3.98 25.80
CA GLN A 154 -0.67 2.78 24.97
C GLN A 154 0.00 2.92 23.59
N ARG A 155 -0.06 4.11 22.97
CA ARG A 155 0.64 4.35 21.70
C ARG A 155 2.15 4.22 21.81
N ARG A 156 2.78 4.67 22.90
CA ARG A 156 4.22 4.52 23.15
C ARG A 156 4.61 3.06 23.33
N GLU A 157 3.86 2.33 24.13
CA GLU A 157 4.09 0.91 24.42
C GLU A 157 4.01 0.07 23.13
N VAL A 158 2.98 0.27 22.31
CA VAL A 158 2.83 -0.40 21.01
C VAL A 158 3.98 -0.08 20.05
N LEU A 159 4.55 1.13 20.11
CA LEU A 159 5.70 1.50 19.28
C LEU A 159 6.99 0.82 19.74
N GLU A 160 7.19 0.66 21.04
CA GLU A 160 8.32 -0.09 21.62
C GLU A 160 8.22 -1.59 21.29
N GLU A 161 7.04 -2.21 21.49
CA GLU A 161 6.81 -3.60 21.12
C GLU A 161 7.09 -3.85 19.62
N ARG A 162 6.69 -2.91 18.75
CA ARG A 162 6.99 -2.99 17.32
C ARG A 162 8.48 -2.91 17.03
N ARG A 163 9.22 -2.09 17.77
CA ARG A 163 10.69 -1.97 17.69
C ARG A 163 11.36 -3.28 18.12
N ASP A 164 10.86 -3.90 19.19
CA ASP A 164 11.35 -5.19 19.69
C ASP A 164 11.04 -6.34 18.75
N LEU A 165 9.83 -6.39 18.18
CA LEU A 165 9.48 -7.34 17.13
C LEU A 165 10.34 -7.16 15.88
N GLY A 166 10.75 -5.92 15.57
CA GLY A 166 11.73 -5.61 14.54
C GLY A 166 13.10 -6.21 14.83
N HIS A 167 13.63 -6.00 16.04
CA HIS A 167 14.90 -6.58 16.49
C HIS A 167 14.87 -8.11 16.51
N LYS A 168 13.81 -8.71 17.08
CA LYS A 168 13.61 -10.17 17.11
C LYS A 168 13.53 -10.75 15.69
N LYS A 169 12.81 -10.12 14.76
CA LYS A 169 12.78 -10.53 13.34
C LYS A 169 14.16 -10.43 12.68
N MET A 170 14.92 -9.38 12.95
CA MET A 170 16.29 -9.21 12.45
C MET A 170 17.23 -10.30 12.98
N MET A 171 17.10 -10.65 14.27
CA MET A 171 17.88 -11.70 14.91
C MET A 171 17.57 -13.09 14.33
N VAL A 172 16.29 -13.41 14.15
CA VAL A 172 15.82 -14.65 13.49
C VAL A 172 16.28 -14.73 12.03
N LEU A 173 16.27 -13.61 11.30
CA LEU A 173 16.80 -13.54 9.93
C LEU A 173 18.32 -13.76 9.87
N ARG A 174 19.06 -13.29 10.89
CA ARG A 174 20.51 -13.46 11.02
C ARG A 174 20.88 -14.92 11.32
N ILE A 175 20.14 -15.57 12.22
CA ILE A 175 20.28 -17.01 12.54
C ILE A 175 19.96 -17.85 11.29
N ARG A 176 18.84 -17.57 10.60
CA ARG A 176 18.48 -18.25 9.34
C ARG A 176 19.52 -18.10 8.23
N ARG A 177 20.21 -16.95 8.13
CA ARG A 177 21.29 -16.77 7.16
C ARG A 177 22.53 -17.58 7.50
N ARG A 178 22.84 -17.74 8.78
CA ARG A 178 23.99 -18.51 9.27
C ARG A 178 23.81 -20.03 9.08
N VAL A 179 22.59 -20.53 9.15
CA VAL A 179 22.26 -21.97 8.96
C VAL A 179 22.11 -22.37 7.48
N VAL A 180 21.88 -21.41 6.57
CA VAL A 180 21.67 -21.70 5.12
C VAL A 180 22.96 -21.53 4.30
N TRP A 181 24.03 -21.00 4.90
CA TRP A 181 25.32 -20.73 4.26
C TRP A 181 26.50 -21.12 5.18
N GLY A 182 26.31 -22.13 6.02
CA GLY A 182 27.33 -22.78 6.83
C GLY A 182 27.32 -24.28 6.57
#